data_AF-A0A2H6EJH1-F1
#
_entry.id   AF-A0A2H6EJH1-F1
#
_cell.length_a   1.000
_cell.length_b   1.000
_cell.length_c   1.000
_cell.angle_alpha   90.00
_cell.angle_beta   90.00
_cell.angle_gamma   90.00
#
_symmetry.space_group_name_H-M   'P 1'
#
loop_
_entity.id
_entity.type
_entity.pdbx_description
1 polymer ?
#
loop_
_entity_poly.entity_id
_entity_poly.type
_entity_poly.pdbx_seq_one_letter_code
_entity_poly.pdbx_strand_id
1 'polypeptide(L)'
;MINLKIPLGTALALLTERMRYELKFRQKAGLAPDKINLSDLNYEELLTIVETAAFDLVSFLPYELLTQNNNLIDIITKSINSLAQLFSKNEFGSYSRERCKRLFGRLMKVYREEERSKSFLYN
;
A
#
# COMPACT_ATOMS: atom_id res chain seq x y z
N MET A 1 11.76 0.17 18.10
CA MET A 1 11.09 -0.24 16.85
C MET A 1 9.84 -1.01 17.23
N ILE A 2 8.66 -0.53 16.84
CA ILE A 2 7.41 -1.22 17.12
C ILE A 2 7.23 -2.32 16.09
N ASN A 3 6.92 -3.53 16.57
CA ASN A 3 6.63 -4.66 15.69
C ASN A 3 5.12 -4.81 15.59
N LEU A 4 4.55 -4.40 14.46
CA LEU A 4 3.13 -4.60 14.16
C LEU A 4 2.89 -6.10 14.01
N LYS A 5 2.05 -6.65 14.89
CA LYS A 5 1.67 -8.07 14.87
C LYS A 5 0.55 -8.32 13.86
N ILE A 6 0.74 -7.87 12.62
CA ILE A 6 -0.20 -8.08 11.52
C ILE A 6 0.26 -9.35 10.77
N PRO A 7 -0.52 -10.43 10.78
CA PRO A 7 -0.20 -11.62 9.98
C PRO A 7 -0.14 -11.27 8.49
N LEU A 8 0.80 -11.86 7.76
CA LEU A 8 0.97 -11.59 6.33
C LEU A 8 -0.31 -11.90 5.53
N GLY A 9 -1.01 -12.99 5.86
CA GLY A 9 -2.28 -13.33 5.22
C GLY A 9 -3.36 -12.26 5.42
N THR A 10 -3.40 -11.63 6.60
CA THR A 10 -4.34 -10.52 6.89
C THR A 10 -3.98 -9.29 6.07
N ALA A 11 -2.70 -8.92 6.01
CA ALA A 11 -2.25 -7.78 5.22
C ALA A 11 -2.52 -7.98 3.71
N LEU A 12 -2.26 -9.19 3.20
CA LEU A 12 -2.58 -9.58 1.82
C LEU A 12 -4.09 -9.51 1.53
N ALA A 13 -4.93 -10.00 2.45
CA ALA A 13 -6.38 -9.94 2.30
C ALA A 13 -6.88 -8.49 2.23
N LEU A 14 -6.46 -7.64 3.16
CA LEU A 14 -6.81 -6.21 3.18
C LEU A 14 -6.36 -5.48 1.90
N LEU A 15 -5.13 -5.75 1.45
CA LEU A 15 -4.62 -5.19 0.20
C LEU A 15 -5.47 -5.62 -0.98
N THR A 16 -5.79 -6.92 -1.09
CA THR A 16 -6.59 -7.47 -2.18
C THR A 16 -8.01 -6.90 -2.19
N GLU A 17 -8.64 -6.72 -1.02
CA GLU A 17 -9.95 -6.06 -0.95
C GLU A 17 -9.87 -4.62 -1.46
N ARG A 18 -8.88 -3.85 -1.03
CA ARG A 18 -8.70 -2.47 -1.50
C ARG A 18 -8.39 -2.38 -2.99
N MET A 19 -7.62 -3.32 -3.54
CA MET A 19 -7.41 -3.44 -4.99
C MET A 19 -8.73 -3.66 -5.73
N ARG A 20 -9.65 -4.49 -5.20
CA ARG A 20 -10.97 -4.70 -5.80
C ARG A 20 -11.84 -3.44 -5.74
N TYR A 21 -11.78 -2.70 -4.64
CA TYR A 21 -12.46 -1.41 -4.52
C TYR A 21 -11.94 -0.39 -5.53
N GLU A 22 -10.61 -0.28 -5.66
CA GLU A 22 -9.97 0.62 -6.62
C GLU A 22 -10.33 0.27 -8.06
N LEU A 23 -10.30 -1.01 -8.44
CA LEU A 23 -10.72 -1.44 -9.78
C LEU A 23 -12.19 -1.06 -10.06
N LYS A 24 -13.09 -1.31 -9.11
CA LYS A 24 -14.51 -0.91 -9.22
C LYS A 24 -14.66 0.60 -9.35
N PHE A 25 -13.84 1.39 -8.65
CA PHE A 25 -13.85 2.84 -8.76
C PHE A 25 -13.41 3.30 -10.15
N ARG A 26 -12.32 2.74 -10.68
CA ARG A 26 -11.85 3.03 -12.06
C ARG A 26 -12.88 2.66 -13.12
N GLN A 27 -13.56 1.53 -12.97
CA GLN A 27 -14.65 1.12 -13.85
C GLN A 27 -15.78 2.15 -13.86
N LYS A 28 -16.25 2.55 -12.67
CA LYS A 28 -17.29 3.59 -12.54
C LYS A 28 -16.87 4.95 -13.12
N ALA A 29 -15.58 5.26 -13.09
CA ALA A 29 -15.02 6.49 -13.66
C ALA A 29 -14.73 6.40 -15.17
N GLY A 30 -14.97 5.25 -15.82
CA GLY A 30 -14.63 5.02 -17.23
C GLY A 30 -13.14 4.89 -17.51
N LEU A 31 -12.31 4.68 -16.47
CA LEU A 31 -10.86 4.55 -16.55
C LEU A 31 -10.39 3.10 -16.76
N ALA A 32 -11.29 2.14 -16.63
CA ALA A 32 -11.05 0.72 -16.88
C ALA A 32 -12.28 0.08 -17.53
N PRO A 33 -12.13 -0.96 -18.37
CA PRO A 33 -13.26 -1.65 -18.97
C PRO A 33 -14.21 -2.24 -17.92
N ASP A 34 -15.51 -2.14 -18.19
CA ASP A 34 -16.51 -2.81 -17.38
C ASP A 34 -16.29 -4.33 -17.37
N LYS A 35 -16.55 -4.96 -16.22
CA LYS A 35 -16.46 -6.42 -16.00
C LYS A 35 -15.06 -7.04 -16.11
N ILE A 36 -14.00 -6.26 -16.26
CA ILE A 36 -12.63 -6.77 -16.11
C ILE A 36 -12.35 -7.13 -14.64
N ASN A 37 -11.61 -8.21 -14.40
CA ASN A 37 -11.13 -8.61 -13.08
C ASN A 37 -9.64 -8.28 -12.92
N LEU A 38 -9.17 -8.26 -11.67
CA LEU A 38 -7.75 -8.02 -11.36
C LEU A 38 -6.81 -9.02 -12.04
N SER A 39 -7.24 -10.27 -12.22
CA SER A 39 -6.47 -11.33 -12.89
C SER A 39 -6.24 -11.08 -14.38
N ASP A 40 -7.13 -10.31 -15.00
CA ASP A 40 -7.14 -10.09 -16.44
C ASP A 40 -6.18 -8.97 -16.84
N LEU A 41 -5.75 -8.16 -15.87
CA LEU A 41 -4.83 -7.05 -16.06
C LEU A 41 -3.41 -7.54 -16.32
N ASN A 42 -2.68 -6.77 -17.13
CA ASN A 42 -1.24 -6.96 -17.24
C ASN A 42 -0.53 -6.46 -15.96
N TYR A 43 0.76 -6.76 -15.83
CA TYR A 43 1.52 -6.42 -14.63
C TYR A 43 1.52 -4.91 -14.34
N GLU A 44 1.74 -4.05 -15.34
CA GLU A 44 1.82 -2.60 -15.15
C GLU A 44 0.49 -1.98 -14.72
N GLU A 45 -0.62 -2.43 -15.31
CA GLU A 45 -1.97 -2.03 -14.92
C GLU A 45 -2.29 -2.45 -13.49
N LEU A 46 -2.02 -3.72 -13.17
CA LEU A 46 -2.27 -4.27 -11.85
C LEU A 46 -1.38 -3.61 -10.80
N LEU A 47 -0.12 -3.36 -11.11
CA LEU A 47 0.84 -2.67 -10.25
C LEU A 47 0.36 -1.28 -9.88
N THR A 48 -0.20 -0.54 -10.84
CA THR A 48 -0.79 0.78 -10.58
C THR A 48 -1.93 0.68 -9.57
N ILE A 49 -2.81 -0.33 -9.69
CA ILE A 49 -3.90 -0.56 -8.73
C ILE A 49 -3.36 -0.99 -7.37
N VAL A 50 -2.34 -1.84 -7.33
CA VAL A 50 -1.69 -2.30 -6.09
C VAL A 50 -1.08 -1.13 -5.33
N GLU A 51 -0.30 -0.28 -6.01
CA GLU A 51 0.36 0.87 -5.38
C GLU A 51 -0.66 1.90 -4.90
N THR A 52 -1.73 2.15 -5.65
CA THR A 52 -2.85 3.01 -5.20
C THR A 52 -3.55 2.41 -3.98
N ALA A 53 -3.90 1.13 -4.02
CA ALA A 53 -4.58 0.46 -2.90
C ALA A 53 -3.71 0.41 -1.63
N ALA A 54 -2.40 0.20 -1.78
CA ALA A 54 -1.45 0.22 -0.68
C ALA A 54 -1.29 1.65 -0.11
N PHE A 55 -1.21 2.66 -0.98
CA PHE A 55 -1.20 4.08 -0.59
C PHE A 55 -2.41 4.45 0.24
N ASP A 56 -3.61 4.10 -0.23
CA ASP A 56 -4.87 4.32 0.47
C ASP A 56 -4.86 3.65 1.85
N LEU A 57 -4.52 2.36 1.92
CA LEU A 57 -4.49 1.62 3.18
C LEU A 57 -3.62 2.30 4.23
N VAL A 58 -2.41 2.70 3.83
CA VAL A 58 -1.46 3.36 4.74
C VAL A 58 -1.96 4.74 5.13
N SER A 59 -2.59 5.48 4.22
CA SER A 59 -3.12 6.82 4.50
C SER A 59 -4.24 6.82 5.53
N PHE A 60 -4.95 5.71 5.71
CA PHE A 60 -5.98 5.54 6.73
C PHE A 60 -5.47 4.99 8.06
N LEU A 61 -4.17 4.69 8.19
CA LEU A 61 -3.63 4.21 9.45
C LEU A 61 -3.56 5.34 10.50
N PRO A 62 -3.65 4.99 11.80
CA PRO A 62 -3.38 5.93 12.88
C PRO A 62 -2.03 6.60 12.70
N TYR A 63 -1.98 7.89 13.03
CA TYR A 63 -0.81 8.76 12.88
C TYR A 63 0.45 8.16 13.51
N GLU A 64 0.32 7.53 14.67
CA GLU A 64 1.41 6.92 15.43
C GLU A 64 2.09 5.81 14.62
N LEU A 65 1.33 5.08 13.80
CA LEU A 65 1.86 4.04 12.92
C LEU A 65 2.63 4.61 11.73
N LEU A 66 2.46 5.88 11.42
CA LEU A 66 3.11 6.55 10.28
C LEU A 66 4.37 7.30 10.71
N THR A 67 4.42 7.80 11.95
CA THR A 67 5.59 8.54 12.46
C THR A 67 6.59 7.66 13.19
N GLN A 68 6.13 6.62 13.89
CA GLN A 68 7.00 5.76 14.68
C GLN A 68 7.80 4.79 13.80
N ASN A 69 9.00 4.45 14.26
CA ASN A 69 9.83 3.44 13.59
C ASN A 69 9.23 2.03 13.81
N ASN A 70 8.66 1.44 12.76
CA ASN A 70 8.01 0.13 12.78
C ASN A 70 8.29 -0.69 11.50
N ASN A 71 7.72 -1.89 11.45
CA ASN A 71 7.88 -2.84 10.34
C ASN A 71 6.78 -2.73 9.24
N LEU A 72 6.01 -1.65 9.19
CA LEU A 72 4.89 -1.48 8.24
C LEU A 72 5.34 -1.63 6.78
N ILE A 73 6.46 -0.97 6.42
CA ILE A 73 7.05 -1.06 5.07
C ILE A 73 7.36 -2.51 4.71
N ASP A 74 7.88 -3.28 5.66
CA ASP A 74 8.24 -4.68 5.43
C ASP A 74 7.00 -5.56 5.27
N ILE A 75 5.94 -5.30 6.04
CA ILE A 75 4.65 -5.98 5.90
C ILE A 75 4.05 -5.73 4.52
N ILE A 76 4.03 -4.47 4.07
CA ILE A 76 3.45 -4.10 2.77
C ILE A 76 4.27 -4.70 1.63
N THR A 77 5.60 -4.56 1.68
CA THR A 77 6.50 -5.14 0.68
C THR A 77 6.25 -6.66 0.55
N LYS A 78 6.20 -7.39 1.67
CA LYS A 78 5.93 -8.84 1.65
C LYS A 78 4.53 -9.18 1.13
N SER A 79 3.54 -8.34 1.44
CA SER A 79 2.17 -8.52 0.95
C SER A 79 2.10 -8.35 -0.56
N ILE A 80 2.76 -7.32 -1.10
CA ILE A 80 2.87 -7.10 -2.55
C ILE A 80 3.61 -8.27 -3.21
N ASN A 81 4.72 -8.74 -2.63
CA ASN A 81 5.46 -9.88 -3.18
C ASN A 81 4.59 -11.15 -3.27
N SER A 82 3.69 -11.34 -2.30
CA SER A 82 2.77 -12.48 -2.26
C SER A 82 1.70 -12.43 -3.37
N LEU A 83 1.49 -11.26 -4.00
CA LEU A 83 0.61 -11.13 -5.17
C LEU A 83 1.15 -11.87 -6.39
N ALA A 84 2.46 -12.15 -6.44
CA ALA A 84 3.07 -12.91 -7.53
C ALA A 84 2.40 -14.27 -7.72
N GLN A 85 2.17 -14.98 -6.61
CA GLN A 85 1.49 -16.27 -6.61
C GLN A 85 -0.02 -16.13 -6.79
N LEU A 86 -0.63 -15.08 -6.22
CA LEU A 86 -2.08 -14.88 -6.26
C LEU A 86 -2.60 -14.57 -7.68
N PHE A 87 -1.85 -13.80 -8.45
CA PHE A 87 -2.24 -13.35 -9.79
C PHE A 87 -1.38 -13.95 -10.92
N SER A 88 -0.47 -14.88 -10.59
CA SER A 88 0.47 -15.48 -11.54
C SER A 88 1.32 -14.44 -12.31
N LYS A 89 1.77 -13.40 -11.60
CA LYS A 89 2.63 -12.32 -12.13
C LYS A 89 3.95 -12.28 -11.36
N ASN A 90 4.95 -13.02 -11.83
CA ASN A 90 6.23 -13.23 -11.13
C ASN A 90 7.00 -11.92 -10.84
N GLU A 91 6.73 -10.87 -11.61
CA GLU A 91 7.31 -9.53 -11.49
C GLU A 91 7.08 -8.95 -10.08
N PHE A 92 5.95 -9.24 -9.43
CA PHE A 92 5.69 -8.81 -8.05
C PHE A 92 6.70 -9.40 -7.06
N GLY A 93 7.26 -10.58 -7.32
CA GLY A 93 8.28 -11.18 -6.45
C GLY A 93 9.56 -10.34 -6.35
N SER A 94 9.77 -9.43 -7.30
CA SER A 94 10.90 -8.49 -7.33
C SER A 94 10.59 -7.12 -6.73
N TYR A 95 9.36 -6.90 -6.21
CA TYR A 95 8.97 -5.60 -5.65
C TYR A 95 9.83 -5.26 -4.42
N SER A 96 10.62 -4.20 -4.54
CA SER A 96 11.64 -3.88 -3.54
C SER A 96 11.11 -3.04 -2.39
N ARG A 97 11.75 -3.22 -1.23
CA ARG A 97 11.49 -2.41 -0.05
C ARG A 97 11.75 -0.92 -0.33
N GLU A 98 12.75 -0.59 -1.13
CA GLU A 98 13.11 0.77 -1.52
C GLU A 98 11.99 1.40 -2.36
N ARG A 99 11.37 0.63 -3.25
CA ARG A 99 10.19 1.08 -4.01
C ARG A 99 9.02 1.37 -3.08
N CYS A 100 8.73 0.44 -2.16
CA CYS A 100 7.73 0.63 -1.11
C CYS A 100 7.98 1.91 -0.30
N LYS A 101 9.22 2.16 0.13
CA LYS A 101 9.58 3.40 0.83
C LYS A 101 9.38 4.65 0.01
N ARG A 102 9.69 4.62 -1.29
CA ARG A 102 9.47 5.77 -2.19
C ARG A 102 7.98 6.07 -2.34
N LEU A 103 7.14 5.04 -2.44
CA LEU A 103 5.68 5.18 -2.51
C LEU A 103 5.13 5.96 -1.30
N PHE A 104 5.58 5.61 -0.09
CA PHE A 104 5.10 6.26 1.14
C PHE A 104 5.94 7.45 1.61
N GLY A 105 7.07 7.74 0.95
CA GLY A 105 8.07 8.67 1.46
C GLY A 105 7.55 10.10 1.63
N ARG A 106 6.72 10.57 0.69
CA ARG A 106 6.09 11.90 0.79
C ARG A 106 5.07 11.95 1.92
N LEU A 107 4.23 10.92 2.04
CA LEU A 107 3.22 10.80 3.09
C LEU A 107 3.88 10.83 4.49
N MET A 108 4.89 9.98 4.70
CA MET A 108 5.63 9.91 5.97
C MET A 108 6.37 11.21 6.28
N LYS A 109 6.88 11.92 5.25
CA LYS A 109 7.52 13.22 5.43
C LYS A 109 6.53 14.26 5.96
N VAL A 110 5.35 14.37 5.36
CA VAL A 110 4.29 15.30 5.78
C VAL A 110 3.91 15.05 7.25
N TYR A 111 3.63 13.80 7.62
CA TYR A 111 3.25 13.48 9.01
C TYR A 111 4.35 13.77 10.03
N ARG A 112 5.62 13.59 9.68
CA ARG A 112 6.77 13.93 10.56
C ARG A 112 7.00 15.43 10.72
N GLU A 113 6.76 16.21 9.66
CA GLU A 113 6.84 17.67 9.73
C GLU A 113 5.75 18.23 10.65
N GLU A 114 4.53 17.71 10.58
CA GLU A 114 3.44 18.02 11.51
C GLU A 114 3.80 17.68 12.97
N GLU A 115 4.49 16.56 13.23
CA GLU A 115 4.92 16.17 14.58
C GLU A 115 5.85 17.22 15.20
N ARG A 116 6.81 17.67 14.40
CA ARG A 116 7.78 18.69 14.81
C ARG A 116 7.09 20.02 15.07
N SER A 117 6.22 20.46 14.18
CA SER A 117 5.48 21.72 14.33
C SER A 117 4.62 21.74 15.60
N LYS A 118 3.98 20.62 15.95
CA LYS A 118 3.26 20.49 17.23
C LYS A 118 4.21 20.54 18.42
N SER A 119 5.38 19.90 18.36
CA SER A 119 6.35 19.98 19.48
C SER A 119 6.91 21.38 19.68
N PHE A 120 6.94 22.23 18.64
CA PHE A 120 7.38 23.62 18.75
C PHE A 120 6.36 24.55 19.44
N LEU A 121 5.05 24.23 19.39
CA LEU A 121 4.01 25.06 20.02
C LEU A 121 3.83 24.80 21.52
N TYR A 122 4.41 23.71 22.04
CA TYR A 122 4.31 23.30 23.45
C TYR A 122 5.66 23.34 24.20
N ASN A 123 6.68 23.98 23.61
CA ASN A 123 7.92 24.39 24.29
C ASN A 123 8.03 25.91 24.31
#